data_AF-A0A956W675-F1
#
_entry.id   AF-A0A956W675-F1
#
_cell.length_a   1.000
_cell.length_b   1.000
_cell.length_c   1.000
_cell.angle_alpha   90.00
_cell.angle_beta   90.00
_cell.angle_gamma   90.00
#
_symmetry.space_group_name_H-M   'P 1'
#
loop_
_entity.id
_entity.type
_entity.pdbx_description
1 polymer ?
#
loop_
_entity_poly.entity_id
_entity_poly.type
_entity_poly.pdbx_seq_one_letter_code
_entity_poly.pdbx_strand_id
1 'polypeptide(L)' 'QSYTFWDPWRNRRERNIGWRIDYVFVSSDLLPYVRDAFIEPAVMGSDHCPVGIDLELPRDITRSGA' A
#
# COMPACT_ATOMS: atom_id res chain seq x y z
N GLN A 1 -10.60 -10.80 2.23
CA GLN A 1 -10.31 -9.72 3.19
C GLN A 1 -8.84 -9.38 3.05
N SER A 2 -8.48 -8.09 2.93
CA SER A 2 -7.09 -7.64 2.74
C SER A 2 -6.63 -6.87 3.98
N TYR A 3 -5.71 -7.47 4.73
CA TYR A 3 -5.15 -6.92 5.96
C TYR A 3 -3.69 -6.54 5.75
N THR A 4 -3.22 -5.63 6.59
CA THR A 4 -1.84 -5.15 6.57
C THR A 4 -1.14 -5.39 7.89
N PHE A 5 -1.90 -5.66 8.96
CA PHE A 5 -1.40 -5.93 10.30
C PHE A 5 -2.03 -7.19 10.88
N TRP A 6 -1.22 -7.98 11.59
CA TRP A 6 -1.65 -9.13 12.37
C TRP A 6 -0.94 -9.16 13.71
N ASP A 7 -1.65 -9.43 14.80
CA ASP A 7 -1.00 -9.65 16.09
C ASP A 7 0.07 -10.74 15.96
N PRO A 8 1.31 -10.51 16.41
CA PRO A 8 2.40 -11.49 16.26
C PRO A 8 2.18 -12.75 17.11
N TRP A 9 1.28 -12.67 18.08
CA TRP A 9 0.90 -13.75 18.98
C TRP A 9 -0.32 -14.50 18.39
N ARG A 10 -0.30 -15.83 18.45
CA ARG A 10 -1.39 -16.75 18.01
C ARG A 10 -1.54 -16.97 16.49
N ASN A 11 -0.45 -16.85 15.74
CA ASN A 11 -0.41 -17.21 14.32
C ASN A 11 -1.56 -16.58 13.53
N ARG A 12 -1.85 -15.31 13.81
CA ARG A 12 -3.00 -14.61 13.21
C ARG A 12 -2.81 -14.36 11.73
N ARG A 13 -1.56 -14.20 11.29
CA ARG A 13 -1.20 -14.00 9.88
C ARG A 13 -1.53 -15.23 9.05
N GLU A 14 -1.17 -16.42 9.54
CA GLU A 14 -1.47 -17.72 8.91
C GLU A 14 -2.97 -17.99 8.85
N ARG A 15 -3.71 -17.53 9.85
CA ARG A 15 -5.17 -17.65 9.92
C ARG A 15 -5.90 -16.52 9.20
N ASN A 16 -5.16 -15.55 8.65
CA ASN A 16 -5.66 -14.35 8.03
C ASN A 16 -6.71 -13.60 8.88
N ILE A 17 -6.40 -13.37 10.16
CA ILE A 17 -7.24 -12.60 11.10
C ILE A 17 -6.49 -11.32 11.46
N GLY A 18 -6.71 -10.25 10.71
CA GLY A 18 -5.94 -9.03 10.85
C GLY A 18 -6.79 -7.77 10.82
N TRP A 19 -6.08 -6.65 10.74
CA TRP A 19 -6.64 -5.32 10.57
C TRP A 19 -6.03 -4.67 9.32
N ARG A 20 -6.78 -3.78 8.68
CA ARG A 20 -6.25 -2.90 7.62
C ARG A 20 -6.03 -1.54 8.24
N ILE A 21 -4.78 -1.22 8.58
CA ILE A 21 -4.42 0.01 9.28
C ILE A 21 -3.35 0.83 8.57
N ASP A 22 -2.84 0.35 7.45
CA ASP A 22 -1.85 1.03 6.62
C ASP A 22 -2.51 1.54 5.33
N TYR A 23 -2.30 2.82 5.03
CA TYR A 23 -2.97 3.52 3.94
C TYR A 23 -2.01 4.44 3.19
N VAL A 24 -2.19 4.49 1.87
CA VAL A 24 -1.65 5.56 1.03
C VAL A 24 -2.80 6.52 0.73
N PHE A 25 -2.71 7.74 1.25
CA PHE A 25 -3.65 8.81 0.92
C PHE A 25 -3.16 9.57 -0.30
N VAL A 26 -4.08 9.85 -1.23
CA VAL A 26 -3.80 10.54 -2.49
C VAL A 26 -4.67 11.79 -2.54
N SER A 27 -4.11 12.92 -2.98
CA SER A 27 -4.91 14.12 -3.23
C SER A 27 -5.84 13.91 -4.43
N SER A 28 -6.95 14.65 -4.49
CA SER A 28 -7.89 14.54 -5.61
C SER A 28 -7.24 14.77 -6.98
N ASP A 29 -6.24 15.65 -7.05
CA ASP A 29 -5.51 15.97 -8.29
C ASP A 29 -4.59 14.83 -8.75
N LEU A 30 -4.13 13.99 -7.83
CA LEU A 30 -3.29 12.83 -8.11
C LEU A 30 -4.10 11.56 -8.39
N LEU A 31 -5.37 11.53 -7.98
CA LEU A 31 -6.25 10.36 -8.12
C LEU A 31 -6.36 9.84 -9.57
N PRO A 32 -6.48 10.68 -10.62
CA PRO A 32 -6.53 10.20 -12.01
C PRO A 32 -5.28 9.48 -12.47
N TYR A 33 -4.17 9.62 -11.75
CA TYR A 33 -2.87 9.00 -12.07
C TYR A 33 -2.61 7.72 -11.28
N VAL A 34 -3.52 7.31 -10.40
CA VAL A 34 -3.40 6.04 -9.67
C VAL A 34 -3.81 4.90 -10.58
N ARG A 35 -2.84 4.06 -10.97
CA ARG A 35 -3.04 2.89 -11.83
C ARG A 35 -3.46 1.66 -11.04
N ASP A 36 -2.80 1.44 -9.90
CA ASP A 36 -3.05 0.26 -9.07
C ASP A 36 -2.83 0.60 -7.58
N ALA A 37 -3.44 -0.20 -6.71
CA ALA A 37 -3.24 -0.16 -5.28
C ALA A 37 -3.19 -1.59 -4.74
N PHE A 38 -2.09 -1.94 -4.08
CA PHE A 38 -1.80 -3.32 -3.71
C PHE A 38 -1.31 -3.47 -2.27
N ILE A 39 -1.36 -4.70 -1.79
CA ILE A 39 -0.87 -5.13 -0.48
C ILE A 39 0.02 -6.35 -0.71
N GLU A 40 1.16 -6.42 -0.04
CA GLU A 40 2.13 -7.52 -0.22
C GLU A 40 2.19 -8.44 1.02
N PRO A 41 1.14 -9.24 1.30
CA PRO A 41 1.05 -10.04 2.53
C PRO A 41 2.08 -11.17 2.60
N ALA A 42 2.81 -11.46 1.51
CA ALA A 42 3.89 -12.42 1.49
C ALA A 42 5.23 -11.86 2.00
N VAL A 43 5.39 -10.54 2.08
CA VAL A 43 6.62 -9.91 2.58
C VAL A 43 6.68 -10.02 4.10
N MET A 44 7.64 -10.80 4.60
CA MET A 44 7.80 -11.09 6.02
C MET A 44 8.85 -10.19 6.68
N GLY A 45 8.89 -10.17 8.02
CA GLY A 45 9.89 -9.43 8.81
C GLY A 45 9.30 -8.41 9.78
N SER A 46 8.01 -8.10 9.65
CA SER A 46 7.22 -7.27 10.56
C SER A 46 5.85 -7.93 10.82
N ASP A 47 5.19 -7.51 11.90
CA ASP A 47 3.77 -7.70 12.18
C ASP A 47 2.85 -6.95 11.20
N HIS A 48 3.43 -6.05 10.41
CA HIS A 48 2.81 -5.45 9.23
C HIS A 48 3.33 -6.06 7.91
N CYS A 49 2.58 -5.88 6.83
CA CYS A 49 3.07 -6.04 5.46
C CYS A 49 2.96 -4.72 4.68
N PRO A 50 3.79 -4.51 3.63
CA PRO A 50 3.76 -3.30 2.83
C PRO A 50 2.44 -3.10 2.08
N VAL A 51 2.10 -1.83 1.88
CA VAL A 51 1.06 -1.37 0.94
C VAL A 51 1.68 -0.38 -0.04
N GLY A 52 1.19 -0.38 -1.26
CA GLY A 52 1.70 0.49 -2.31
C GLY A 52 0.62 0.88 -3.30
N ILE A 53 0.95 1.90 -4.10
CA ILE A 53 0.20 2.27 -5.29
C ILE A 53 1.17 2.42 -6.46
N ASP A 54 0.68 2.14 -7.65
CA ASP A 54 1.37 2.50 -8.89
C ASP A 54 0.81 3.82 -9.40
N LEU A 55 1.71 4.77 -9.71
CA LEU A 55 1.36 6.05 -10.30
C LEU A 55 1.83 6.11 -11.76
N GLU A 56 0.95 6.56 -12.63
CA GLU A 56 1.27 6.90 -14.02
C GLU A 56 1.19 8.41 -14.21
N LEU A 57 2.32 9.09 -13.98
CA LEU A 57 2.39 10.55 -14.03
C LEU A 57 2.48 11.06 -15.49
N PRO A 58 1.86 12.22 -15.80
CA PRO A 58 2.08 12.92 -17.05
C PRO A 58 3.56 13.21 -17.27
N ARG A 59 4.02 13.03 -18.51
CA ARG A 59 5.42 13.22 -18.89
C ARG A 59 5.95 14.65 -18.70
N ASP A 60 5.07 15.62 -18.49
CA ASP A 60 5.42 17.05 -18.44
C ASP A 60 5.69 17.59 -17.02
N ILE A 61 5.52 16.79 -15.96
CA ILE A 61 5.77 17.24 -14.57
C ILE A 61 7.28 17.33 -14.26
N THR A 62 8.15 16.77 -15.10
CA THR A 62 9.62 16.74 -14.88
C THR A 62 10.40 17.79 -15.67
N ARG A 63 9.75 18.77 -16.33
CA ARG A 63 10.44 19.81 -17.12
C ARG A 63 10.02 21.25 -16.81
N SER A 64 9.99 21.61 -15.53
CA SER A 64 10.14 23.01 -15.12
C SER A 64 11.21 23.12 -14.04
N GLY A 65 12.40 23.61 -14.42
CA GLY A 65 13.43 24.05 -13.48
C GLY A 65 14.71 23.22 -13.44
N ALA A 66 15.40 23.11 -14.58
CA ALA A 66 16.86 23.17 -14.70
C ALA A 66 17.23 23.48 -16.15
#